data_AF-A0A965TY78-F1
#
_entry.id   AF-A0A965TY78-F1
#
_cell.length_a   1.000
_cell.length_b   1.000
_cell.length_c   1.000
_cell.angle_alpha   90.00
_cell.angle_beta   90.00
_cell.angle_gamma   90.00
#
_symmetry.space_group_name_H-M   'P 1'
#
loop_
_entity.id
_entity.type
_entity.pdbx_description
1 polymer ?
#
loop_
_entity_poly.entity_id
_entity_poly.type
_entity_poly.pdbx_seq_one_letter_code
_entity_poly.pdbx_strand_id
1 'polypeptide(L)' 'MPYYEYACDECDSTFEIFQSMSEEPIKTCPTCSSPIRRVFDASSIIFKGSGFYSTDTKVKKKEDSSVSKPKPTST' A
#
# COMPACT_ATOMS: atom_id res chain seq x y z
N MET A 1 -19.32 -12.02 -9.49
CA MET A 1 -19.39 -10.60 -9.91
C MET A 1 -19.32 -9.77 -8.65
N PRO A 2 -18.41 -8.79 -8.54
CA PRO A 2 -18.04 -8.18 -7.27
C PRO A 2 -19.05 -7.10 -6.83
N TYR A 3 -19.16 -6.93 -5.51
CA TYR A 3 -19.72 -5.72 -4.92
C TYR A 3 -18.59 -4.71 -4.72
N TYR A 4 -18.87 -3.45 -4.99
CA TYR A 4 -17.96 -2.35 -4.75
C TYR A 4 -18.58 -1.40 -3.74
N GLU A 5 -17.76 -0.97 -2.79
CA GLU A 5 -18.15 -0.04 -1.75
C GLU A 5 -17.80 1.39 -2.17
N TYR A 6 -18.73 2.32 -1.93
CA TYR A 6 -18.58 3.73 -2.24
C TYR A 6 -18.89 4.56 -1.00
N ALA A 7 -18.20 5.69 -0.86
CA ALA A 7 -18.42 6.68 0.19
C ALA A 7 -18.71 8.05 -0.44
N CYS A 8 -19.69 8.75 0.13
CA CYS A 8 -19.96 10.15 -0.17
C CYS A 8 -19.46 11.03 0.99
N ASP A 9 -18.56 11.97 0.69
CA ASP A 9 -18.01 12.87 1.71
C ASP A 9 -18.97 14.03 2.08
N GLU A 10 -20.06 14.25 1.32
CA GLU A 10 -21.04 15.30 1.62
C GLU A 10 -22.16 14.86 2.57
N CYS A 11 -22.62 13.61 2.46
CA CYS A 11 -23.69 13.06 3.30
C CYS A 11 -23.20 11.95 4.25
N ASP A 12 -21.88 11.78 4.37
CA ASP A 12 -21.20 10.78 5.21
C ASP A 12 -21.82 9.38 5.12
N SER A 13 -22.26 9.00 3.92
CA SER A 13 -22.95 7.74 3.66
C SER A 13 -22.04 6.78 2.92
N THR A 14 -21.93 5.56 3.41
CA THR A 14 -21.27 4.43 2.74
C THR A 14 -22.30 3.43 2.25
N PHE A 15 -22.11 2.89 1.05
CA PHE A 15 -23.02 1.90 0.47
C PHE A 15 -22.31 0.97 -0.51
N GLU A 16 -22.86 -0.23 -0.67
CA GLU A 16 -22.36 -1.25 -1.58
C GLU A 16 -23.23 -1.33 -2.84
N ILE A 17 -22.58 -1.41 -4.01
CA ILE A 17 -23.25 -1.58 -5.29
C ILE A 17 -22.69 -2.80 -6.01
N PHE A 18 -23.60 -3.60 -6.55
CA PHE A 18 -23.26 -4.65 -7.48
C PHE A 18 -22.87 -4.03 -8.83
N GLN A 19 -21.62 -4.20 -9.25
CA GLN A 19 -21.12 -3.60 -10.48
C GLN A 19 -20.20 -4.56 -11.24
N SER A 20 -20.34 -4.57 -12.56
CA SER A 20 -19.45 -5.33 -13.43
C SER A 20 -18.03 -4.76 -13.38
N MET A 21 -17.01 -5.62 -13.52
CA MET A 21 -15.63 -5.14 -13.69
C MET A 21 -15.42 -4.38 -15.00
N SER A 22 -16.22 -4.69 -16.04
CA SER A 22 -16.10 -4.08 -17.37
C SER A 22 -16.91 -2.79 -17.53
N GLU A 23 -17.64 -2.36 -16.51
CA GLU A 23 -18.54 -1.21 -16.54
C GLU A 23 -17.88 0.02 -15.92
N GLU A 24 -18.33 1.21 -16.33
CA GLU A 24 -17.81 2.46 -15.80
C GLU A 24 -18.25 2.68 -14.34
N PRO A 25 -17.35 3.09 -13.44
CA PRO A 25 -17.66 3.32 -12.04
C PRO A 25 -18.66 4.46 -11.86
N ILE A 26 -19.56 4.30 -10.90
CA ILE A 26 -20.57 5.31 -10.56
C ILE A 26 -19.86 6.48 -9.87
N LYS A 27 -20.24 7.71 -10.26
CA LYS A 27 -19.61 8.94 -9.77
C LYS A 27 -20.55 9.81 -8.94
N THR A 28 -21.82 9.45 -8.83
CA THR A 28 -22.88 10.25 -8.20
C THR A 28 -23.55 9.50 -7.06
N CYS A 29 -23.73 10.19 -5.93
CA CYS A 29 -24.45 9.66 -4.78
C CYS A 29 -25.97 9.58 -5.07
N PRO A 30 -26.65 8.46 -4.77
CA PRO A 30 -28.10 8.34 -4.96
C PRO A 30 -28.92 9.21 -4.00
N THR A 31 -28.34 9.67 -2.89
CA THR A 31 -29.05 10.44 -1.85
C THR A 31 -28.95 11.95 -2.07
N CYS A 32 -27.75 12.46 -2.38
CA CYS A 32 -27.46 13.89 -2.47
C CYS A 32 -26.98 14.36 -3.86
N SER A 33 -26.78 13.45 -4.82
CA SER A 33 -26.25 13.75 -6.17
C SER A 33 -24.83 14.32 -6.21
N SER A 34 -24.12 14.28 -5.09
CA SER A 34 -22.75 14.75 -4.95
C SER A 34 -21.73 13.71 -5.48
N PRO A 35 -20.49 14.12 -5.77
CA PRO A 35 -19.45 13.19 -6.18
C PRO A 35 -19.14 12.16 -5.09
N ILE A 36 -18.91 10.91 -5.49
CA ILE A 36 -18.54 9.80 -4.60
C ILE A 36 -17.17 9.23 -4.95
N ARG A 37 -16.54 8.57 -3.98
CA ARG A 37 -15.29 7.83 -4.16
C ARG A 37 -15.47 6.37 -3.82
N ARG A 38 -14.75 5.51 -4.54
CA ARG A 38 -14.72 4.08 -4.25
C ARG A 38 -13.84 3.83 -3.02
N VAL A 39 -14.38 3.09 -2.06
CA VAL A 39 -13.65 2.68 -0.86
C VAL A 39 -12.89 1.41 -1.18
N PHE A 40 -11.63 1.37 -0.75
CA PHE A 40 -10.79 0.18 -0.85
C PHE A 40 -10.37 -0.21 0.56
N ASP A 41 -10.74 -1.41 0.98
CA ASP A 41 -10.27 -1.95 2.24
C ASP A 41 -8.76 -2.21 2.21
N ALA A 42 -8.08 -1.78 3.28
CA ALA A 42 -6.68 -2.05 3.48
C ALA A 42 -6.49 -3.53 3.87
N SER A 43 -6.37 -4.40 2.86
CA SER A 43 -5.97 -5.79 3.08
C SER A 43 -4.47 -5.88 3.37
N SER A 44 -4.10 -6.73 4.34
CA SER A 44 -2.70 -6.94 4.68
C SER A 44 -1.97 -7.71 3.59
N ILE A 45 -0.80 -7.21 3.16
CA ILE A 45 0.06 -7.88 2.19
C ILE A 45 1.13 -8.64 2.97
N ILE A 46 1.18 -9.96 2.81
CA ILE A 46 2.18 -10.82 3.45
C ILE A 46 3.12 -11.38 2.37
N PHE A 47 4.39 -11.00 2.43
CA PHE A 47 5.43 -11.56 1.56
C PHE A 47 6.02 -12.82 2.19
N LYS A 48 5.68 -13.99 1.66
CA LYS A 48 6.29 -15.28 2.04
C LYS A 48 7.30 -15.70 0.96
N GLY A 49 8.59 -15.56 1.26
CA GLY A 49 9.69 -16.03 0.41
C GLY A 49 11.05 -15.69 1.01
N SER A 50 11.99 -16.64 0.98
CA SER A 50 13.35 -16.51 1.55
C SER A 50 14.33 -15.70 0.67
N GLY A 51 13.83 -14.81 -0.20
CA GLY A 51 14.60 -14.28 -1.33
C GLY A 51 14.43 -12.79 -1.62
N PHE A 52 14.02 -11.97 -0.64
CA PHE A 52 14.04 -10.51 -0.78
C PHE A 52 15.47 -9.99 -0.56
N TYR A 53 16.40 -10.33 -1.46
CA TYR A 53 17.73 -9.73 -1.45
C TYR A 53 17.57 -8.24 -1.70
N SER A 54 18.00 -7.43 -0.74
CA SER A 54 18.09 -5.98 -0.86
C SER A 54 19.06 -5.62 -1.99
N THR A 55 18.60 -5.54 -3.23
CA THR A 55 19.43 -5.20 -4.40
C THR A 55 19.53 -3.69 -4.67
N ASP A 56 18.71 -2.85 -4.02
CA ASP A 56 18.68 -1.39 -4.32
C ASP A 56 19.28 -0.49 -3.22
N THR A 57 19.90 -1.06 -2.17
CA THR A 57 20.71 -0.25 -1.25
C THR A 57 21.97 0.20 -1.97
N LYS A 58 21.93 1.38 -2.60
CA LYS A 58 23.11 2.09 -3.09
C LYS A 58 24.08 2.25 -1.93
N VAL A 59 25.12 1.42 -1.90
CA VAL A 59 26.26 1.58 -1.00
C VAL A 59 26.92 2.91 -1.37
N LYS A 60 26.62 3.97 -0.62
CA LYS A 60 27.44 5.17 -0.65
C LYS A 60 28.80 4.78 -0.08
N LYS A 61 29.81 4.61 -0.96
CA LYS A 61 31.22 4.62 -0.56
C LYS A 61 31.46 5.90 0.25
N LYS A 62 31.58 5.77 1.57
CA LYS A 62 32.33 6.74 2.36
C LYS A 62 33.76 6.21 2.42
N GLU A 63 34.63 6.83 1.64
CA GLU A 63 36.04 6.88 1.96
C GLU A 63 36.15 7.68 3.27
N ASP A 64 36.58 7.03 4.35
CA ASP A 64 37.30 7.72 5.41
C ASP A 64 38.24 6.74 6.14
N SER A 65 39.50 6.84 5.74
CA SER A 65 40.69 6.96 6.60
C SER A 65 40.71 6.26 7.96
N SER A 66 41.66 5.32 8.09
CA SER A 66 42.54 5.09 9.24
C SER A 66 41.93 4.77 10.62
N VAL A 67 42.21 3.57 11.15
CA VAL A 67 43.15 3.32 12.26
C VAL A 67 43.13 1.85 12.68
N SER A 68 44.32 1.37 13.06
CA SER A 68 44.81 0.00 13.22
C SER A 68 44.41 -0.74 14.52
N LYS A 69 44.09 -2.06 14.38
CA LYS A 69 44.46 -3.26 15.22
C LYS A 69 44.13 -3.33 16.75
N PRO A 70 44.23 -4.51 17.45
CA PRO A 70 43.93 -5.93 17.14
C PRO A 70 42.98 -6.65 18.16
N LYS A 71 42.65 -7.91 17.82
CA LYS A 71 42.00 -9.04 18.53
C LYS A 71 42.43 -9.31 20.00
N PRO A 72 41.56 -9.93 20.84
CA PRO A 72 41.85 -11.27 21.40
C PRO A 72 40.60 -12.20 21.44
N THR A 73 40.60 -13.38 20.80
CA THR A 73 40.66 -14.75 21.39
C THR A 73 40.83 -14.89 22.91
N SER A 74 39.84 -15.53 23.56
CA SER A 74 39.91 -16.65 24.53
C SER A 74 38.60 -16.69 25.33
N THR A 75 37.77 -17.73 25.24
CA THR A 75 37.76 -18.90 26.15
C THR A 75 36.86 -19.97 25.55
#